data_AF-A0A421GCI4-F1
#
_entry.id   AF-A0A421GCI4-F1
#
_cell.length_a   1.000
_cell.length_b   1.000
_cell.length_c   1.000
_cell.angle_alpha   90.00
_cell.angle_beta   90.00
_cell.angle_gamma   90.00
#
_symmetry.space_group_name_H-M   'P 1'
#
loop_
_entity.id
_entity.type
_entity.pdbx_description
1 polymer ?
#
loop_
_entity_poly.entity_id
_entity_poly.type
_entity_poly.pdbx_seq_one_letter_code
_entity_poly.pdbx_strand_id
1 'polypeptide(L)'
;MRSLAILATSLALTAAVVSAKCDPTKWSPPVDGQYNTTGRIDPNKLNVHLIAHSHDDPGWLMGVDQYYMEKVQYILDTAVEELVRNPDRQFMFVEQSFFQRWWHQQGSEVRGIVKQLVKEGRLDLTVNGGWCMHDEATPHYIAMVDQTAYGHQLLMDEFGISPRIGWQIDPFGHSATQGSLLSQGVGFDALYFARIDYQDYGQRIKTKDLEFIWRPSKSRGKESQVFTGEIVDTYCPPGKFEYGNIGNEIQDDADLHDYDVCGEVDQFVKTAQSRGAVSKGSHIFIPMGCDFQYDNSLRWFKNMDKLIHYVNQDDRLNVLYSNLSYYTDMKRAEG
;
A
#
# COMPACT_ATOMS: atom_id res chain seq x y z
N MET A 1 71.84 -6.85 -30.79
CA MET A 1 70.98 -7.79 -30.04
C MET A 1 69.78 -7.01 -29.53
N ARG A 2 68.60 -7.24 -30.11
CA ARG A 2 67.34 -6.57 -29.75
C ARG A 2 66.59 -7.46 -28.75
N SER A 3 66.24 -6.93 -27.58
CA SER A 3 65.44 -7.63 -26.57
C SER A 3 63.97 -7.63 -26.98
N LEU A 4 63.36 -8.83 -27.04
CA LEU A 4 61.92 -9.01 -27.20
C LEU A 4 61.22 -8.77 -25.85
N ALA A 5 60.22 -7.90 -25.85
CA ALA A 5 59.25 -7.76 -24.78
C ALA A 5 58.18 -8.86 -24.90
N ILE A 6 57.92 -9.57 -23.80
CA ILE A 6 56.84 -10.55 -23.70
C ILE A 6 55.59 -9.81 -23.22
N LEU A 7 54.56 -9.71 -24.07
CA LEU A 7 53.23 -9.27 -23.68
C LEU A 7 52.55 -10.40 -22.90
N ALA A 8 52.21 -10.14 -21.63
CA ALA A 8 51.31 -10.98 -20.86
C ALA A 8 49.86 -10.56 -21.16
N THR A 9 49.11 -11.40 -21.87
CA THR A 9 47.67 -11.26 -22.06
C THR A 9 46.95 -11.85 -20.84
N SER A 10 46.39 -11.00 -20.00
CA SER A 10 45.46 -11.41 -18.95
C SER A 10 44.09 -11.71 -19.58
N LEU A 11 43.75 -12.99 -19.70
CA LEU A 11 42.36 -13.41 -19.94
C LEU A 11 41.56 -13.19 -18.65
N ALA A 12 40.79 -12.10 -18.60
CA ALA A 12 39.72 -11.98 -17.62
C ALA A 12 38.59 -12.94 -18.02
N LEU A 13 38.45 -14.06 -17.30
CA LEU A 13 37.22 -14.85 -17.34
C LEU A 13 36.12 -14.01 -16.66
N THR A 14 35.32 -13.32 -17.45
CA THR A 14 33.98 -12.93 -17.02
C THR A 14 33.13 -14.19 -16.99
N ALA A 15 32.92 -14.74 -15.79
CA ALA A 15 31.89 -15.75 -15.59
C ALA A 15 30.55 -15.05 -15.81
N ALA A 16 29.99 -15.17 -17.02
CA ALA A 16 28.59 -14.87 -17.25
C ALA A 16 27.80 -15.81 -16.32
N VAL A 17 27.17 -15.25 -15.30
CA VAL A 17 26.16 -15.96 -14.53
C VAL A 17 25.03 -16.22 -15.51
N VAL A 18 25.02 -17.41 -16.12
CA VAL A 18 23.86 -17.91 -16.85
C VAL A 18 22.77 -18.00 -15.79
N SER A 19 21.85 -17.02 -15.78
CA SER A 19 20.61 -17.15 -15.03
C SER A 19 20.02 -18.50 -15.42
N ALA A 20 19.90 -19.41 -14.45
CA ALA A 20 19.25 -20.68 -14.70
C ALA A 20 17.89 -20.36 -15.33
N LYS A 21 17.62 -20.90 -16.52
CA LYS A 21 16.33 -20.70 -17.18
C LYS A 21 15.24 -21.05 -16.16
N CYS A 22 14.30 -20.13 -15.97
CA CYS A 22 13.17 -20.35 -15.08
C CYS A 22 12.49 -21.66 -15.48
N ASP A 23 12.30 -22.57 -14.51
CA ASP A 23 11.62 -23.84 -14.70
C ASP A 23 10.15 -23.67 -14.29
N PRO A 24 9.20 -23.61 -15.25
CA PRO A 24 7.79 -23.44 -14.93
C PRO A 24 7.23 -24.59 -14.09
N THR A 25 7.82 -25.79 -14.16
CA THR A 25 7.34 -26.98 -13.44
C THR A 25 7.54 -26.90 -11.92
N LYS A 26 8.35 -25.94 -11.44
CA LYS A 26 8.48 -25.61 -10.01
C LYS A 26 7.16 -25.06 -9.44
N TRP A 27 6.34 -24.43 -10.26
CA TRP A 27 5.17 -23.68 -9.82
C TRP A 27 3.89 -24.46 -10.12
N SER A 28 2.97 -24.45 -9.15
CA SER A 28 1.60 -24.87 -9.38
C SER A 28 0.86 -23.72 -10.08
N PRO A 29 0.25 -23.93 -11.26
CA PRO A 29 -0.58 -22.93 -11.92
C PRO A 29 -1.92 -22.74 -11.19
N PRO A 30 -2.68 -21.67 -11.50
CA PRO A 30 -4.04 -21.49 -10.97
C PRO A 30 -4.95 -22.67 -11.34
N VAL A 31 -5.87 -23.02 -10.44
CA VAL A 31 -6.86 -24.07 -10.66
C VAL A 31 -8.16 -23.43 -11.12
N ASP A 32 -8.68 -23.85 -12.27
CA ASP A 32 -9.89 -23.26 -12.89
C ASP A 32 -9.79 -21.73 -13.06
N GLY A 33 -8.59 -21.25 -13.42
CA GLY A 33 -8.29 -19.82 -13.56
C GLY A 33 -8.26 -19.04 -12.24
N GLN A 34 -8.36 -19.71 -11.09
CA GLN A 34 -8.31 -19.09 -9.77
C GLN A 34 -6.93 -19.27 -9.12
N TYR A 35 -6.33 -18.15 -8.75
CA TYR A 35 -5.10 -18.10 -7.97
C TYR A 35 -5.40 -18.29 -6.49
N ASN A 36 -4.52 -19.01 -5.79
CA ASN A 36 -4.60 -19.11 -4.34
C ASN A 36 -4.21 -17.77 -3.70
N THR A 37 -5.23 -17.04 -3.23
CA THR A 37 -5.08 -15.73 -2.57
C THR A 37 -5.44 -15.77 -1.08
N THR A 38 -5.63 -16.96 -0.53
CA THR A 38 -6.05 -17.17 0.87
C THR A 38 -4.89 -17.03 1.87
N GLY A 39 -3.83 -16.30 1.52
CA GLY A 39 -2.68 -16.07 2.39
C GLY A 39 -3.14 -15.48 3.72
N ARG A 40 -2.61 -16.01 4.82
CA ARG A 40 -2.85 -15.54 6.20
C ARG A 40 -1.50 -15.46 6.91
N ILE A 41 -1.45 -14.78 8.05
CA ILE A 41 -0.19 -14.60 8.79
C ILE A 41 0.47 -15.95 9.10
N ASP A 42 1.77 -16.03 8.81
CA ASP A 42 2.65 -17.11 9.22
C ASP A 42 3.59 -16.59 10.32
N PRO A 43 3.48 -17.09 11.56
CA PRO A 43 4.28 -16.58 12.68
C PRO A 43 5.78 -16.88 12.56
N ASN A 44 6.20 -17.71 11.60
CA ASN A 44 7.60 -18.08 11.42
C ASN A 44 8.27 -17.35 10.25
N LYS A 45 7.58 -16.43 9.59
CA LYS A 45 8.06 -15.74 8.39
C LYS A 45 7.90 -14.23 8.49
N LEU A 46 8.60 -13.52 7.60
CA LEU A 46 8.28 -12.14 7.28
C LEU A 46 6.92 -12.10 6.56
N ASN A 47 5.95 -11.40 7.14
CA ASN A 47 4.61 -11.20 6.60
C ASN A 47 4.54 -9.86 5.85
N VAL A 48 4.19 -9.93 4.58
CA VAL A 48 4.09 -8.78 3.66
C VAL A 48 2.63 -8.48 3.38
N HIS A 49 2.14 -7.42 4.02
CA HIS A 49 0.79 -6.91 3.88
C HIS A 49 0.69 -6.06 2.61
N LEU A 50 -0.03 -6.54 1.59
CA LEU A 50 -0.32 -5.75 0.40
C LEU A 50 -1.53 -4.86 0.66
N ILE A 51 -1.32 -3.55 0.67
CA ILE A 51 -2.37 -2.56 0.93
C ILE A 51 -2.75 -1.89 -0.39
N ALA A 52 -3.83 -2.36 -1.01
CA ALA A 52 -4.33 -1.74 -2.24
C ALA A 52 -4.97 -0.38 -1.94
N HIS A 53 -4.57 0.67 -2.65
CA HIS A 53 -5.14 2.01 -2.47
C HIS A 53 -5.04 2.84 -3.76
N SER A 54 -5.74 3.98 -3.78
CA SER A 54 -5.47 5.08 -4.72
C SER A 54 -5.25 6.36 -3.93
N HIS A 55 -4.34 7.22 -4.38
CA HIS A 55 -4.22 8.58 -3.87
C HIS A 55 -4.94 9.52 -4.83
N ASP A 56 -6.04 10.11 -4.36
CA ASP A 56 -6.92 10.90 -5.22
C ASP A 56 -7.00 12.34 -4.71
N ASP A 57 -6.21 13.23 -5.31
CA ASP A 57 -6.21 14.66 -4.97
C ASP A 57 -7.55 15.33 -5.28
N PRO A 58 -8.24 15.95 -4.29
CA PRO A 58 -9.47 16.69 -4.53
C PRO A 58 -9.20 18.09 -5.11
N GLY A 59 -8.41 18.13 -6.18
CA GLY A 59 -7.95 19.35 -6.86
C GLY A 59 -6.44 19.51 -6.75
N TRP A 60 -5.74 19.50 -7.90
CA TRP A 60 -4.30 19.75 -8.01
C TRP A 60 -3.95 20.27 -9.40
N LEU A 61 -3.78 19.38 -10.39
CA LEU A 61 -3.58 19.76 -11.79
C LEU A 61 -4.92 20.01 -12.50
N MET A 62 -5.99 19.37 -12.02
CA MET A 62 -7.36 19.53 -12.50
C MET A 62 -8.28 19.88 -11.33
N GLY A 63 -9.47 20.40 -11.64
CA GLY A 63 -10.51 20.62 -10.64
C GLY A 63 -11.06 19.32 -10.08
N VAL A 64 -11.59 19.35 -8.84
CA VAL A 64 -12.14 18.17 -8.16
C VAL A 64 -13.16 17.41 -9.01
N ASP A 65 -14.11 18.10 -9.64
CA ASP A 65 -15.13 17.41 -10.44
C ASP A 65 -14.58 16.88 -11.78
N GLN A 66 -13.48 17.44 -12.29
CA GLN A 66 -12.79 16.89 -13.48
C GLN A 66 -12.11 15.57 -13.14
N TYR A 67 -11.34 15.53 -12.04
CA TYR A 67 -10.75 14.28 -11.54
C TYR A 67 -11.82 13.23 -11.25
N TYR A 68 -12.94 13.64 -10.64
CA TYR A 68 -14.06 12.73 -10.39
C TYR A 68 -14.56 12.09 -11.69
N MET A 69 -14.82 12.90 -12.72
CA MET A 69 -15.36 12.44 -13.99
C MET A 69 -14.36 11.65 -14.84
N GLU A 70 -13.07 11.97 -14.78
CA GLU A 70 -12.05 11.36 -15.63
C GLU A 70 -11.41 10.13 -14.99
N LYS A 71 -11.40 10.04 -13.65
CA LYS A 71 -10.64 9.03 -12.91
C LYS A 71 -11.45 8.39 -11.80
N VAL A 72 -11.83 9.16 -10.78
CA VAL A 72 -12.20 8.58 -9.47
C VAL A 72 -13.48 7.74 -9.51
N GLN A 73 -14.46 8.11 -10.34
CA GLN A 73 -15.66 7.26 -10.49
C GLN A 73 -15.32 5.85 -11.01
N TYR A 74 -14.38 5.73 -11.96
CA TYR A 74 -13.95 4.44 -12.51
C TYR A 74 -13.10 3.65 -11.52
N ILE A 75 -12.30 4.36 -10.70
CA ILE A 75 -11.55 3.75 -9.60
C ILE A 75 -12.51 3.04 -8.65
N LEU A 76 -13.53 3.75 -8.16
CA LEU A 76 -14.50 3.20 -7.22
C LEU A 76 -15.37 2.10 -7.84
N ASP A 77 -15.89 2.30 -9.07
CA ASP A 77 -16.71 1.32 -9.76
C ASP A 77 -15.95 0.01 -9.96
N THR A 78 -14.75 0.07 -10.56
CA THR A 78 -13.98 -1.14 -10.88
C THR A 78 -13.42 -1.81 -9.62
N ALA A 79 -13.08 -1.05 -8.57
CA ALA A 79 -12.65 -1.63 -7.30
C ALA A 79 -13.78 -2.44 -6.67
N VAL A 80 -15.01 -1.89 -6.61
CA VAL A 80 -16.18 -2.62 -6.08
C VAL A 80 -16.45 -3.89 -6.87
N GLU A 81 -16.39 -3.85 -8.20
CA GLU A 81 -16.55 -5.05 -9.04
C GLU A 81 -15.49 -6.12 -8.75
N GLU A 82 -14.22 -5.74 -8.66
CA GLU A 82 -13.14 -6.68 -8.41
C GLU A 82 -13.16 -7.25 -6.99
N LEU A 83 -13.65 -6.49 -6.01
CA LEU A 83 -13.92 -7.00 -4.67
C LEU A 83 -15.06 -8.04 -4.69
N VAL A 84 -16.13 -7.85 -5.46
CA VAL A 84 -17.18 -8.87 -5.57
C VAL A 84 -16.64 -10.18 -6.18
N ARG A 85 -15.72 -10.10 -7.14
CA ARG A 85 -15.19 -11.28 -7.86
C ARG A 85 -14.33 -12.23 -7.03
N ASN A 86 -13.59 -11.74 -6.04
CA ASN A 86 -12.71 -12.58 -5.23
C ASN A 86 -12.79 -12.15 -3.76
N PRO A 87 -13.24 -13.01 -2.82
CA PRO A 87 -13.47 -12.68 -1.41
C PRO A 87 -12.20 -12.35 -0.61
N ASP A 88 -11.00 -12.67 -1.08
CA ASP A 88 -9.75 -12.34 -0.38
C ASP A 88 -9.24 -10.93 -0.70
N ARG A 89 -9.71 -10.30 -1.78
CA ARG A 89 -9.26 -8.96 -2.17
C ARG A 89 -9.77 -7.91 -1.19
N GLN A 90 -8.93 -6.90 -0.95
CA GLN A 90 -9.24 -5.71 -0.15
C GLN A 90 -8.76 -4.45 -0.89
N PHE A 91 -9.45 -3.33 -0.68
CA PHE A 91 -9.13 -2.02 -1.25
C PHE A 91 -9.41 -0.92 -0.23
N MET A 92 -8.48 0.01 -0.06
CA MET A 92 -8.60 1.15 0.84
C MET A 92 -8.91 2.43 0.05
N PHE A 93 -9.87 3.22 0.55
CA PHE A 93 -10.23 4.52 -0.03
C PHE A 93 -10.46 5.55 1.08
N VAL A 94 -9.90 6.75 0.96
CA VAL A 94 -9.82 7.68 2.09
C VAL A 94 -10.51 9.04 1.88
N GLU A 95 -10.46 9.64 0.69
CA GLU A 95 -10.95 10.99 0.45
C GLU A 95 -12.49 11.06 0.32
N GLN A 96 -13.16 11.52 1.37
CA GLN A 96 -14.63 11.57 1.38
C GLN A 96 -15.22 12.54 0.36
N SER A 97 -14.47 13.56 -0.07
CA SER A 97 -14.89 14.45 -1.15
C SER A 97 -15.27 13.70 -2.42
N PHE A 98 -14.54 12.65 -2.78
CA PHE A 98 -14.86 11.80 -3.92
C PHE A 98 -15.84 10.69 -3.56
N PHE A 99 -15.62 9.99 -2.44
CA PHE A 99 -16.48 8.88 -2.06
C PHE A 99 -17.95 9.32 -1.92
N GLN A 100 -18.20 10.48 -1.32
CA GLN A 100 -19.58 10.98 -1.15
C GLN A 100 -20.22 11.36 -2.50
N ARG A 101 -19.46 11.96 -3.43
CA ARG A 101 -19.94 12.23 -4.81
C ARG A 101 -20.39 10.93 -5.48
N TRP A 102 -19.53 9.92 -5.42
CA TRP A 102 -19.82 8.60 -5.97
C TRP A 102 -21.01 7.93 -5.28
N TRP A 103 -21.03 7.88 -3.95
CA TRP A 103 -22.07 7.27 -3.13
C TRP A 103 -23.46 7.81 -3.42
N HIS A 104 -23.57 9.13 -3.63
CA HIS A 104 -24.84 9.78 -3.92
C HIS A 104 -25.41 9.43 -5.30
N GLN A 105 -24.58 8.96 -6.23
CA GLN A 105 -25.01 8.48 -7.55
C GLN A 105 -25.46 7.02 -7.53
N GLN A 106 -25.07 6.25 -6.51
CA GLN A 106 -25.33 4.81 -6.47
C GLN A 106 -26.79 4.46 -6.15
N GLY A 107 -27.32 3.47 -6.87
CA GLY A 107 -28.61 2.83 -6.60
C GLY A 107 -28.57 1.89 -5.39
N SER A 108 -29.74 1.41 -4.96
CA SER A 108 -29.86 0.55 -3.76
C SER A 108 -29.07 -0.75 -3.86
N GLU A 109 -28.93 -1.33 -5.05
CA GLU A 109 -28.15 -2.55 -5.28
C GLU A 109 -26.66 -2.34 -4.97
N VAL A 110 -26.03 -1.37 -5.64
CA VAL A 110 -24.61 -1.05 -5.42
C VAL A 110 -24.38 -0.60 -3.97
N ARG A 111 -25.26 0.23 -3.40
CA ARG A 111 -25.16 0.61 -1.98
C ARG A 111 -25.22 -0.59 -1.04
N GLY A 112 -26.05 -1.59 -1.34
CA GLY A 112 -26.11 -2.85 -0.59
C GLY A 112 -24.80 -3.63 -0.65
N ILE A 113 -24.22 -3.76 -1.85
CA ILE A 113 -22.92 -4.40 -2.09
C ILE A 113 -21.81 -3.69 -1.29
N VAL A 114 -21.72 -2.37 -1.43
CA VAL A 114 -20.71 -1.55 -0.74
C VAL A 114 -20.84 -1.69 0.78
N LYS A 115 -22.06 -1.59 1.34
CA LYS A 115 -22.27 -1.79 2.78
C LYS A 115 -21.81 -3.16 3.24
N GLN A 116 -22.01 -4.21 2.44
CA GLN A 116 -21.54 -5.54 2.75
C GLN A 116 -20.00 -5.63 2.69
N LEU A 117 -19.37 -5.13 1.63
CA LEU A 117 -17.91 -5.10 1.48
C LEU A 117 -17.23 -4.31 2.60
N VAL A 118 -17.81 -3.19 3.00
CA VAL A 118 -17.33 -2.36 4.10
C VAL A 118 -17.46 -3.11 5.43
N LYS A 119 -18.59 -3.76 5.69
CA LYS A 119 -18.82 -4.59 6.89
C LYS A 119 -17.84 -5.77 6.97
N GLU A 120 -17.47 -6.35 5.84
CA GLU A 120 -16.47 -7.42 5.74
C GLU A 120 -15.02 -6.90 5.86
N GLY A 121 -14.81 -5.58 5.88
CA GLY A 121 -13.48 -4.97 5.92
C GLY A 121 -12.70 -5.09 4.60
N ARG A 122 -13.43 -5.29 3.49
CA ARG A 122 -12.86 -5.52 2.15
C ARG A 122 -12.81 -4.25 1.31
N LEU A 123 -13.82 -3.40 1.43
CA LEU A 123 -13.68 -1.99 1.08
C LEU A 123 -13.38 -1.24 2.39
N ASP A 124 -12.12 -0.91 2.61
CA ASP A 124 -11.66 -0.28 3.83
C ASP A 124 -11.86 1.25 3.77
N LEU A 125 -12.90 1.71 4.46
CA LEU A 125 -13.19 3.13 4.70
C LEU A 125 -12.83 3.55 6.13
N THR A 126 -12.08 2.71 6.87
CA THR A 126 -11.70 2.95 8.27
C THR A 126 -10.42 3.78 8.41
N VAL A 127 -9.93 4.35 7.31
CA VAL A 127 -8.64 5.05 7.23
C VAL A 127 -8.84 6.50 6.81
N ASN A 128 -8.25 7.43 7.57
CA ASN A 128 -8.36 8.88 7.50
C ASN A 128 -9.81 9.38 7.52
N GLY A 129 -10.55 9.25 6.41
CA GLY A 129 -11.98 9.54 6.33
C GLY A 129 -12.34 11.03 6.38
N GLY A 130 -11.37 11.94 6.36
CA GLY A 130 -11.66 13.36 6.16
C GLY A 130 -12.24 13.66 4.78
N TRP A 131 -12.80 14.84 4.62
CA TRP A 131 -13.21 15.34 3.31
C TRP A 131 -12.04 15.35 2.31
N CYS A 132 -10.84 15.65 2.80
CA CYS A 132 -9.59 15.51 2.08
C CYS A 132 -8.46 15.02 3.00
N MET A 133 -7.36 14.61 2.38
CA MET A 133 -6.05 14.59 3.01
C MET A 133 -5.54 16.04 3.08
N HIS A 134 -5.70 16.69 4.23
CA HIS A 134 -5.40 18.11 4.38
C HIS A 134 -3.90 18.38 4.49
N ASP A 135 -3.46 19.55 4.02
CA ASP A 135 -2.14 20.08 4.34
C ASP A 135 -1.95 20.21 5.87
N GLU A 136 -0.73 20.15 6.34
CA GLU A 136 -0.39 20.24 7.76
C GLU A 136 0.40 21.51 8.12
N ALA A 137 0.80 22.31 7.13
CA ALA A 137 1.59 23.53 7.36
C ALA A 137 0.73 24.80 7.43
N THR A 138 -0.18 24.98 6.48
CA THR A 138 -0.92 26.23 6.27
C THR A 138 -2.31 26.31 6.91
N PRO A 139 -3.08 25.22 7.13
CA PRO A 139 -4.42 25.36 7.65
C PRO A 139 -4.43 25.65 9.15
N HIS A 140 -5.50 26.32 9.57
CA HIS A 140 -5.82 26.45 10.98
C HIS A 140 -6.45 25.14 11.48
N TYR A 141 -6.15 24.74 12.72
CA TYR A 141 -6.64 23.47 13.28
C TYR A 141 -8.18 23.32 13.26
N ILE A 142 -8.91 24.43 13.35
CA ILE A 142 -10.39 24.44 13.21
C ILE A 142 -10.80 23.88 11.84
N ALA A 143 -10.16 24.33 10.75
CA ALA A 143 -10.48 23.84 9.41
C ALA A 143 -10.10 22.36 9.24
N MET A 144 -9.00 21.93 9.87
CA MET A 144 -8.60 20.53 9.88
C MET A 144 -9.65 19.67 10.60
N VAL A 145 -10.18 20.12 11.76
CA VAL A 145 -11.25 19.44 12.50
C VAL A 145 -12.57 19.43 11.71
N ASP A 146 -12.98 20.56 11.16
CA ASP A 146 -14.25 20.69 10.45
C ASP A 146 -14.32 19.76 9.23
N GLN A 147 -13.26 19.73 8.42
CA GLN A 147 -13.23 18.85 7.23
C GLN A 147 -13.17 17.36 7.64
N THR A 148 -12.51 17.03 8.74
CA THR A 148 -12.47 15.65 9.26
C THR A 148 -13.85 15.23 9.74
N ALA A 149 -14.50 16.05 10.57
CA ALA A 149 -15.84 15.79 11.10
C ALA A 149 -16.88 15.66 9.98
N TYR A 150 -16.80 16.53 8.96
CA TYR A 150 -17.69 16.47 7.79
C TYR A 150 -17.54 15.15 7.01
N GLY A 151 -16.31 14.67 6.80
CA GLY A 151 -16.06 13.38 6.17
C GLY A 151 -16.56 12.21 7.02
N HIS A 152 -16.25 12.21 8.32
CA HIS A 152 -16.64 11.15 9.26
C HIS A 152 -18.15 11.04 9.45
N GLN A 153 -18.91 12.14 9.29
CA GLN A 153 -20.36 12.13 9.46
C GLN A 153 -21.05 11.11 8.54
N LEU A 154 -20.70 11.09 7.25
CA LEU A 154 -21.27 10.12 6.31
C LEU A 154 -20.83 8.68 6.66
N LEU A 155 -19.57 8.49 7.06
CA LEU A 155 -19.06 7.18 7.47
C LEU A 155 -19.84 6.61 8.66
N MET A 156 -20.14 7.46 9.64
CA MET A 156 -20.95 7.10 10.79
C MET A 156 -22.40 6.80 10.40
N ASP A 157 -23.04 7.68 9.64
CA ASP A 157 -24.47 7.58 9.31
C ASP A 157 -24.79 6.39 8.40
N GLU A 158 -23.93 6.11 7.42
CA GLU A 158 -24.21 5.09 6.40
C GLU A 158 -23.65 3.71 6.76
N PHE A 159 -22.52 3.68 7.48
CA PHE A 159 -21.75 2.45 7.74
C PHE A 159 -21.54 2.16 9.23
N GLY A 160 -21.80 3.11 10.13
CA GLY A 160 -21.55 2.95 11.57
C GLY A 160 -20.07 2.86 11.92
N ILE A 161 -19.20 3.52 11.12
CA ILE A 161 -17.75 3.42 11.23
C ILE A 161 -17.16 4.71 11.79
N SER A 162 -16.19 4.55 12.68
CA SER A 162 -15.24 5.59 13.07
C SER A 162 -13.85 5.17 12.61
N PRO A 163 -13.18 5.93 11.73
CA PRO A 163 -11.82 5.61 11.29
C PRO A 163 -10.85 5.44 12.47
N ARG A 164 -9.89 4.53 12.32
CA ARG A 164 -8.89 4.17 13.35
C ARG A 164 -7.48 4.60 12.98
N ILE A 165 -7.20 4.82 11.70
CA ILE A 165 -5.83 5.04 11.20
C ILE A 165 -5.77 6.37 10.46
N GLY A 166 -4.79 7.22 10.78
CA GLY A 166 -4.45 8.39 9.98
C GLY A 166 -3.60 7.99 8.78
N TRP A 167 -3.93 8.57 7.61
CA TRP A 167 -3.20 8.35 6.36
C TRP A 167 -2.90 9.70 5.72
N GLN A 168 -1.66 10.17 5.92
CA GLN A 168 -1.18 11.49 5.50
C GLN A 168 0.05 11.29 4.60
N ILE A 169 -0.13 10.59 3.48
CA ILE A 169 0.99 10.23 2.61
C ILE A 169 1.53 11.39 1.79
N ASP A 170 0.72 12.42 1.52
CA ASP A 170 1.08 13.49 0.60
C ASP A 170 1.24 14.92 1.16
N PRO A 171 0.86 15.26 2.41
CA PRO A 171 1.24 16.55 2.98
C PRO A 171 2.76 16.75 3.02
N PHE A 172 3.22 17.97 2.72
CA PHE A 172 4.64 18.29 2.61
C PHE A 172 5.26 18.59 3.99
N GLY A 173 5.40 17.54 4.79
CA GLY A 173 5.82 17.59 6.20
C GLY A 173 4.64 17.47 7.16
N HIS A 174 4.93 17.13 8.42
CA HIS A 174 3.90 16.72 9.38
C HIS A 174 3.94 17.55 10.67
N SER A 175 2.76 17.89 11.18
CA SER A 175 2.56 18.84 12.27
C SER A 175 2.26 18.15 13.60
N ALA A 176 2.72 18.74 14.70
CA ALA A 176 2.33 18.28 16.04
C ALA A 176 0.81 18.32 16.26
N THR A 177 0.11 19.22 15.55
CA THR A 177 -1.36 19.30 15.53
C THR A 177 -1.96 18.01 14.99
N GLN A 178 -1.47 17.51 13.85
CA GLN A 178 -1.96 16.26 13.26
C GLN A 178 -1.78 15.08 14.21
N GLY A 179 -0.58 14.89 14.76
CA GLY A 179 -0.33 13.77 15.67
C GLY A 179 -1.15 13.85 16.97
N SER A 180 -1.21 15.03 17.60
CA SER A 180 -1.89 15.20 18.90
C SER A 180 -3.41 15.26 18.76
N LEU A 181 -3.91 16.16 17.90
CA LEU A 181 -5.32 16.49 17.83
C LEU A 181 -6.06 15.59 16.84
N LEU A 182 -5.55 15.46 15.62
CA LEU A 182 -6.22 14.74 14.53
C LEU A 182 -5.75 13.31 14.30
N SER A 183 -4.96 12.78 15.23
CA SER A 183 -4.73 11.35 15.33
C SER A 183 -5.17 10.89 16.71
N GLN A 184 -4.38 11.13 17.76
CA GLN A 184 -4.77 10.68 19.09
C GLN A 184 -6.10 11.31 19.55
N GLY A 185 -6.29 12.62 19.36
CA GLY A 185 -7.46 13.34 19.86
C GLY A 185 -8.80 12.93 19.22
N VAL A 186 -8.76 12.39 18.00
CA VAL A 186 -9.92 11.81 17.31
C VAL A 186 -10.06 10.29 17.51
N GLY A 187 -9.15 9.68 18.27
CA GLY A 187 -9.20 8.26 18.62
C GLY A 187 -8.46 7.32 17.66
N PHE A 188 -7.56 7.84 16.82
CA PHE A 188 -6.74 6.97 15.96
C PHE A 188 -5.69 6.20 16.75
N ASP A 189 -5.53 4.93 16.38
CA ASP A 189 -4.51 4.03 16.88
C ASP A 189 -3.12 4.31 16.28
N ALA A 190 -3.10 4.72 15.01
CA ALA A 190 -1.87 5.00 14.30
C ALA A 190 -2.01 6.15 13.29
N LEU A 191 -0.86 6.67 12.86
CA LEU A 191 -0.69 7.64 11.78
C LEU A 191 0.42 7.15 10.85
N TYR A 192 0.14 7.07 9.56
CA TYR A 192 1.15 6.77 8.53
C TYR A 192 1.30 7.94 7.57
N PHE A 193 2.54 8.21 7.19
CA PHE A 193 2.90 9.26 6.25
C PHE A 193 4.16 8.89 5.46
N ALA A 194 4.51 9.66 4.42
CA ALA A 194 5.62 9.33 3.51
C ALA A 194 6.58 10.49 3.21
N ARG A 195 6.40 11.66 3.84
CA ARG A 195 7.10 12.89 3.46
C ARG A 195 7.79 13.54 4.65
N ILE A 196 8.99 13.05 4.95
CA ILE A 196 9.92 13.68 5.89
C ILE A 196 11.18 14.21 5.20
N ASP A 197 11.99 14.97 5.93
CA ASP A 197 13.30 15.39 5.44
C ASP A 197 14.18 14.18 5.10
N TYR A 198 14.84 14.22 3.95
CA TYR A 198 15.63 13.09 3.44
C TYR A 198 16.82 12.71 4.33
N GLN A 199 17.37 13.64 5.12
CA GLN A 199 18.44 13.34 6.08
C GLN A 199 17.87 12.61 7.30
N ASP A 200 16.70 13.04 7.80
CA ASP A 200 15.98 12.32 8.87
C ASP A 200 15.57 10.92 8.40
N TYR A 201 15.00 10.80 7.19
CA TYR A 201 14.70 9.50 6.58
C TYR A 201 15.94 8.59 6.52
N GLY A 202 17.06 9.12 5.99
CA GLY A 202 18.31 8.38 5.91
C GLY A 202 18.88 7.97 7.28
N GLN A 203 18.60 8.73 8.33
CA GLN A 203 18.98 8.37 9.70
C GLN A 203 18.06 7.30 10.28
N ARG A 204 16.74 7.43 10.10
CA ARG A 204 15.73 6.48 10.59
C ARG A 204 15.83 5.12 9.92
N ILE A 205 16.20 5.06 8.64
CA ILE A 205 16.55 3.82 7.95
C ILE A 205 17.71 3.10 8.66
N LYS A 206 18.76 3.85 9.05
CA LYS A 206 19.94 3.27 9.73
C LYS A 206 19.62 2.81 11.14
N THR A 207 18.74 3.50 11.86
CA THR A 207 18.38 3.18 13.25
C THR A 207 17.12 2.32 13.40
N LYS A 208 16.44 2.00 12.29
CA LYS A 208 15.14 1.31 12.26
C LYS A 208 14.05 2.06 13.04
N ASP A 209 14.04 3.39 12.94
CA ASP A 209 13.11 4.28 13.65
C ASP A 209 12.11 4.98 12.71
N LEU A 210 11.79 4.34 11.58
CA LEU A 210 10.65 4.75 10.75
C LEU A 210 9.32 4.50 11.46
N GLU A 211 9.27 3.51 12.34
CA GLU A 211 8.12 3.22 13.20
C GLU A 211 8.47 3.59 14.64
N PHE A 212 7.67 4.48 15.23
CA PHE A 212 7.93 5.06 16.54
C PHE A 212 6.63 5.51 17.24
N ILE A 213 6.71 5.70 18.56
CA ILE A 213 5.63 6.32 19.33
C ILE A 213 5.85 7.83 19.33
N TRP A 214 5.05 8.56 18.55
CA TRP A 214 5.14 10.01 18.52
C TRP A 214 4.42 10.62 19.72
N ARG A 215 5.09 11.55 20.43
CA ARG A 215 4.52 12.37 21.51
C ARG A 215 4.54 13.85 21.12
N PRO A 216 3.64 14.28 20.23
CA PRO A 216 3.67 15.60 19.60
C PRO A 216 3.36 16.76 20.57
N SER A 217 2.66 16.53 21.67
CA SER A 217 2.27 17.59 22.60
C SER A 217 2.99 17.49 23.94
N LYS A 218 3.78 18.53 24.27
CA LYS A 218 4.45 18.64 25.57
C LYS A 218 3.46 18.75 26.73
N SER A 219 2.32 19.43 26.54
CA SER A 219 1.32 19.64 27.59
C SER A 219 0.46 18.41 27.86
N ARG A 220 0.19 17.59 26.83
CA ARG A 220 -0.60 16.36 26.96
C ARG A 220 0.26 15.13 27.26
N GLY A 221 1.56 15.19 26.99
CA GLY A 221 2.50 14.12 27.28
C GLY A 221 2.05 12.79 26.68
N LYS A 222 1.96 11.75 27.52
CA LYS A 222 1.56 10.39 27.11
C LYS A 222 0.13 10.32 26.55
N GLU A 223 -0.75 11.24 26.94
CA GLU A 223 -2.12 11.27 26.42
C GLU A 223 -2.18 11.73 24.96
N SER A 224 -1.12 12.33 24.41
CA SER A 224 -1.05 12.66 22.98
C SER A 224 -0.35 11.61 22.12
N GLN A 225 0.03 10.47 22.73
CA GLN A 225 0.85 9.51 22.02
C GLN A 225 0.06 8.76 20.94
N VAL A 226 0.70 8.55 19.79
CA VAL A 226 0.14 7.79 18.66
C VAL A 226 1.25 6.94 18.06
N PHE A 227 0.92 5.72 17.63
CA PHE A 227 1.86 4.92 16.85
C PHE A 227 2.03 5.56 15.48
N THR A 228 3.27 5.80 15.05
CA THR A 228 3.55 6.53 13.82
C THR A 228 4.51 5.75 12.96
N GLY A 229 4.15 5.59 11.68
CA GLY A 229 4.98 4.92 10.69
C GLY A 229 5.28 5.82 9.51
N GLU A 230 6.55 6.11 9.27
CA GLU A 230 7.05 6.59 7.98
C GLU A 230 7.08 5.41 7.00
N ILE A 231 6.45 5.58 5.84
CA ILE A 231 6.43 4.58 4.79
C ILE A 231 7.83 4.41 4.22
N VAL A 232 8.25 3.15 4.02
CA VAL A 232 9.52 2.86 3.35
C VAL A 232 9.42 3.26 1.87
N ASP A 233 10.35 4.10 1.45
CA ASP A 233 10.54 4.71 0.13
C ASP A 233 9.51 5.80 -0.21
N THR A 234 8.32 5.39 -0.62
CA THR A 234 7.24 6.26 -1.08
C THR A 234 5.90 5.55 -0.88
N TYR A 235 4.79 6.26 -1.07
CA TYR A 235 3.44 5.71 -1.02
C TYR A 235 3.04 4.95 -2.30
N CYS A 236 3.99 4.68 -3.20
CA CYS A 236 3.79 3.88 -4.40
C CYS A 236 4.55 2.54 -4.34
N PRO A 237 4.10 1.50 -5.05
CA PRO A 237 4.78 0.21 -5.01
C PRO A 237 6.16 0.31 -5.66
N PRO A 238 7.13 -0.50 -5.21
CA PRO A 238 8.49 -0.44 -5.72
C PRO A 238 8.59 -1.00 -7.16
N GLY A 239 9.06 -0.18 -8.11
CA GLY A 239 9.52 -0.61 -9.42
C GLY A 239 8.46 -1.35 -10.26
N LYS A 240 8.75 -2.60 -10.65
CA LYS A 240 7.89 -3.42 -11.53
C LYS A 240 6.54 -3.79 -10.89
N PHE A 241 6.37 -3.59 -9.57
CA PHE A 241 5.10 -3.90 -8.89
C PHE A 241 4.03 -2.81 -9.04
N GLU A 242 4.31 -1.73 -9.79
CA GLU A 242 3.31 -0.74 -10.19
C GLU A 242 2.48 -1.24 -11.37
N TYR A 243 1.42 -2.01 -11.08
CA TYR A 243 0.62 -2.69 -12.11
C TYR A 243 -0.29 -1.75 -12.94
N GLY A 244 -0.31 -0.45 -12.62
CA GLY A 244 -0.84 0.59 -13.48
C GLY A 244 -0.01 0.83 -14.75
N ASN A 245 1.27 0.46 -14.77
CA ASN A 245 2.17 0.71 -15.91
C ASN A 245 2.22 -0.46 -16.88
N ILE A 246 2.04 -0.21 -18.18
CA ILE A 246 2.12 -1.24 -19.25
C ILE A 246 3.49 -1.90 -19.26
N GLY A 247 3.52 -3.23 -19.27
CA GLY A 247 4.75 -4.04 -19.25
C GLY A 247 5.13 -4.60 -17.88
N ASN A 248 4.37 -4.26 -16.83
CA ASN A 248 4.58 -4.78 -15.48
C ASN A 248 3.76 -6.05 -15.17
N GLU A 249 3.03 -6.60 -16.13
CA GLU A 249 2.24 -7.82 -15.95
C GLU A 249 3.14 -9.04 -15.65
N ILE A 250 2.66 -9.91 -14.76
CA ILE A 250 3.27 -11.21 -14.52
C ILE A 250 2.80 -12.17 -15.62
N GLN A 251 3.76 -12.73 -16.36
CA GLN A 251 3.54 -13.79 -17.34
C GLN A 251 3.81 -15.14 -16.67
N ASP A 252 2.74 -15.91 -16.49
CA ASP A 252 2.75 -17.21 -15.81
C ASP A 252 2.20 -18.35 -16.68
N ASP A 253 2.06 -18.12 -17.98
CA ASP A 253 1.63 -19.14 -18.94
C ASP A 253 2.86 -19.68 -19.68
N ALA A 254 3.25 -20.91 -19.33
CA ALA A 254 4.43 -21.57 -19.88
C ALA A 254 4.35 -21.81 -21.40
N ASP A 255 3.15 -21.72 -22.00
CA ASP A 255 2.94 -21.90 -23.43
C ASP A 255 3.08 -20.59 -24.24
N LEU A 256 3.15 -19.42 -23.59
CA LEU A 256 3.45 -18.16 -24.27
C LEU A 256 4.91 -17.75 -24.06
N HIS A 257 5.37 -16.78 -24.86
CA HIS A 257 6.69 -16.21 -24.71
C HIS A 257 6.82 -15.43 -23.39
N ASP A 258 8.07 -15.27 -22.96
CA ASP A 258 8.47 -14.37 -21.88
C ASP A 258 7.92 -14.72 -20.48
N TYR A 259 7.78 -16.02 -20.18
CA TYR A 259 7.49 -16.51 -18.83
C TYR A 259 8.48 -15.95 -17.79
N ASP A 260 7.96 -15.26 -16.78
CA ASP A 260 8.79 -14.45 -15.89
C ASP A 260 8.58 -14.68 -14.38
N VAL A 261 7.72 -15.64 -13.98
CA VAL A 261 7.38 -15.92 -12.55
C VAL A 261 8.61 -16.04 -11.64
N CYS A 262 9.67 -16.74 -12.06
CA CYS A 262 10.87 -16.87 -11.21
C CYS A 262 11.53 -15.51 -10.92
N GLY A 263 11.61 -14.65 -11.95
CA GLY A 263 12.18 -13.32 -11.82
C GLY A 263 11.31 -12.42 -10.95
N GLU A 264 9.99 -12.49 -11.15
CA GLU A 264 9.01 -11.74 -10.34
C GLU A 264 9.10 -12.11 -8.86
N VAL A 265 9.08 -13.41 -8.55
CA VAL A 265 9.18 -13.90 -7.18
C VAL A 265 10.51 -13.51 -6.55
N ASP A 266 11.63 -13.72 -7.24
CA ASP A 266 12.95 -13.35 -6.71
C ASP A 266 13.09 -11.85 -6.46
N GLN A 267 12.56 -11.02 -7.38
CA GLN A 267 12.60 -9.58 -7.23
C GLN A 267 11.71 -9.12 -6.06
N PHE A 268 10.51 -9.70 -5.92
CA PHE A 268 9.60 -9.36 -4.84
C PHE A 268 10.19 -9.75 -3.48
N VAL A 269 10.74 -10.97 -3.38
CA VAL A 269 11.39 -11.45 -2.15
C VAL A 269 12.54 -10.54 -1.73
N LYS A 270 13.41 -10.14 -2.66
CA LYS A 270 14.52 -9.21 -2.37
C LYS A 270 14.01 -7.85 -1.88
N THR A 271 12.99 -7.31 -2.55
CA THR A 271 12.36 -6.04 -2.17
C THR A 271 11.74 -6.11 -0.78
N ALA A 272 10.95 -7.14 -0.50
CA ALA A 272 10.32 -7.36 0.80
C ALA A 272 11.37 -7.55 1.92
N GLN A 273 12.41 -8.35 1.68
CA GLN A 273 13.50 -8.54 2.65
C GLN A 273 14.27 -7.25 2.92
N SER A 274 14.46 -6.39 1.90
CA SER A 274 15.10 -5.08 2.07
C SER A 274 14.26 -4.14 2.93
N ARG A 275 12.92 -4.14 2.75
CA ARG A 275 11.98 -3.43 3.62
C ARG A 275 11.99 -3.99 5.05
N GLY A 276 11.94 -5.33 5.19
CA GLY A 276 12.04 -5.99 6.49
C GLY A 276 13.36 -5.70 7.22
N ALA A 277 14.46 -5.48 6.50
CA ALA A 277 15.75 -5.15 7.10
C ALA A 277 15.75 -3.77 7.79
N VAL A 278 14.91 -2.84 7.36
CA VAL A 278 14.81 -1.46 7.92
C VAL A 278 13.61 -1.26 8.83
N SER A 279 12.68 -2.21 8.87
CA SER A 279 11.54 -2.24 9.81
C SER A 279 11.86 -3.05 11.08
N LYS A 280 11.06 -2.84 12.13
CA LYS A 280 11.09 -3.67 13.35
C LYS A 280 10.05 -4.80 13.23
N GLY A 281 10.31 -5.95 13.85
CA GLY A 281 9.36 -7.06 13.87
C GLY A 281 9.30 -7.87 12.57
N SER A 282 8.24 -8.67 12.43
CA SER A 282 8.03 -9.65 11.36
C SER A 282 6.91 -9.26 10.39
N HIS A 283 6.36 -8.06 10.53
CA HIS A 283 5.36 -7.51 9.62
C HIS A 283 5.86 -6.24 8.93
N ILE A 284 5.70 -6.21 7.61
CA ILE A 284 5.84 -5.00 6.78
C ILE A 284 4.61 -4.85 5.90
N PHE A 285 4.37 -3.65 5.41
CA PHE A 285 3.40 -3.45 4.34
C PHE A 285 4.05 -2.83 3.10
N ILE A 286 3.42 -3.08 1.95
CA ILE A 286 3.74 -2.44 0.68
C ILE A 286 2.45 -1.73 0.21
N PRO A 287 2.49 -0.39 0.05
CA PRO A 287 1.42 0.32 -0.64
C PRO A 287 1.35 -0.15 -2.09
N MET A 288 0.22 -0.72 -2.47
CA MET A 288 -0.06 -1.20 -3.82
C MET A 288 -1.04 -0.21 -4.44
N GLY A 289 -0.53 0.95 -4.84
CA GLY A 289 -1.31 2.09 -5.29
C GLY A 289 -0.41 3.28 -5.61
N CYS A 290 -0.92 4.31 -6.25
CA CYS A 290 -0.21 5.58 -6.46
C CYS A 290 -1.26 6.64 -6.83
N ASP A 291 -0.85 7.80 -7.32
CA ASP A 291 -1.74 8.87 -7.78
C ASP A 291 -2.72 8.33 -8.84
N PHE A 292 -4.03 8.45 -8.57
CA PHE A 292 -5.15 8.10 -9.45
C PHE A 292 -5.02 6.73 -10.13
N GLN A 293 -4.49 5.73 -9.40
CA GLN A 293 -4.40 4.35 -9.88
C GLN A 293 -5.73 3.62 -9.66
N TYR A 294 -5.82 2.36 -10.12
CA TYR A 294 -7.03 1.53 -10.03
C TYR A 294 -8.23 1.97 -10.89
N ASP A 295 -8.06 2.91 -11.83
CA ASP A 295 -9.08 3.20 -12.85
C ASP A 295 -9.42 1.97 -13.71
N ASN A 296 -8.46 1.03 -13.78
CA ASN A 296 -8.68 -0.37 -14.13
C ASN A 296 -8.20 -1.29 -12.98
N SER A 297 -9.06 -1.50 -11.98
CA SER A 297 -8.76 -2.34 -10.82
C SER A 297 -8.43 -3.80 -11.17
N LEU A 298 -9.02 -4.36 -12.24
CA LEU A 298 -8.75 -5.73 -12.67
C LEU A 298 -7.26 -5.95 -12.95
N ARG A 299 -6.59 -4.96 -13.52
CA ARG A 299 -5.17 -5.05 -13.86
C ARG A 299 -4.28 -5.16 -12.62
N TRP A 300 -4.61 -4.41 -11.57
CA TRP A 300 -3.92 -4.49 -10.29
C TRP A 300 -4.18 -5.81 -9.61
N PHE A 301 -5.45 -6.14 -9.38
CA PHE A 301 -5.82 -7.33 -8.64
C PHE A 301 -5.41 -8.63 -9.34
N LYS A 302 -5.47 -8.70 -10.68
CA LYS A 302 -5.00 -9.88 -11.41
C LYS A 302 -3.51 -10.17 -11.17
N ASN A 303 -2.67 -9.13 -11.12
CA ASN A 303 -1.24 -9.32 -10.89
C ASN A 303 -0.92 -9.51 -9.40
N MET A 304 -1.64 -8.85 -8.50
CA MET A 304 -1.53 -9.11 -7.06
C MET A 304 -1.95 -10.54 -6.69
N ASP A 305 -3.00 -11.08 -7.34
CA ASP A 305 -3.43 -12.47 -7.15
C ASP A 305 -2.31 -13.46 -7.54
N LYS A 306 -1.68 -13.24 -8.70
CA LYS A 306 -0.50 -14.01 -9.16
C LYS A 306 0.66 -13.89 -8.17
N LEU A 307 0.94 -12.67 -7.72
CA LEU A 307 2.05 -12.38 -6.82
C LEU A 307 1.89 -13.14 -5.50
N ILE A 308 0.71 -13.04 -4.87
CA ILE A 308 0.40 -13.79 -3.64
C ILE A 308 0.53 -15.30 -3.88
N HIS A 309 -0.04 -15.78 -4.98
CA HIS A 309 -0.06 -17.20 -5.30
C HIS A 309 1.34 -17.81 -5.49
N TYR A 310 2.21 -17.16 -6.26
CA TYR A 310 3.54 -17.71 -6.56
C TYR A 310 4.54 -17.44 -5.46
N VAL A 311 4.52 -16.26 -4.84
CA VAL A 311 5.47 -15.95 -3.75
C VAL A 311 5.22 -16.84 -2.54
N ASN A 312 3.96 -17.16 -2.21
CA ASN A 312 3.66 -18.07 -1.10
C ASN A 312 4.05 -19.54 -1.37
N GLN A 313 4.20 -19.96 -2.64
CA GLN A 313 4.75 -21.28 -3.00
C GLN A 313 6.27 -21.35 -2.80
N ASP A 314 6.95 -20.20 -2.86
CA ASP A 314 8.40 -20.11 -2.75
C ASP A 314 8.91 -20.18 -1.31
N ASP A 315 8.02 -20.04 -0.33
CA ASP A 315 8.22 -20.30 1.11
C ASP A 315 9.20 -19.35 1.84
N ARG A 316 9.99 -18.53 1.14
CA ARG A 316 10.95 -17.58 1.73
C ARG A 316 10.31 -16.46 2.55
N LEU A 317 9.04 -16.12 2.28
CA LEU A 317 8.24 -15.15 3.02
C LEU A 317 6.76 -15.46 2.85
N ASN A 318 5.89 -14.70 3.52
CA ASN A 318 4.43 -14.82 3.39
C ASN A 318 3.83 -13.50 2.90
N VAL A 319 2.92 -13.57 1.92
CA VAL A 319 2.22 -12.43 1.31
C VAL A 319 0.72 -12.60 1.45
N LEU A 320 0.02 -11.51 1.76
CA LEU A 320 -1.42 -11.49 1.88
C LEU A 320 -2.00 -10.15 1.43
N TYR A 321 -3.23 -10.16 0.93
CA TYR A 321 -4.06 -8.97 0.99
C TYR A 321 -4.25 -8.55 2.44
N SER A 322 -4.18 -7.25 2.68
CA SER A 322 -4.38 -6.70 4.01
C SER A 322 -4.99 -5.30 3.94
N ASN A 323 -5.42 -4.81 5.10
CA ASN A 323 -5.70 -3.41 5.36
C ASN A 323 -4.76 -2.86 6.46
N LEU A 324 -4.73 -1.53 6.61
CA LEU A 324 -3.82 -0.87 7.56
C LEU A 324 -4.21 -1.11 9.02
N SER A 325 -5.50 -1.24 9.32
CA SER A 325 -5.98 -1.56 10.66
C SER A 325 -5.39 -2.89 11.14
N TYR A 326 -5.46 -3.94 10.30
CA TYR A 326 -4.90 -5.25 10.63
C TYR A 326 -3.37 -5.24 10.72
N TYR A 327 -2.69 -4.56 9.80
CA TYR A 327 -1.24 -4.35 9.89
C TYR A 327 -0.86 -3.68 11.21
N THR A 328 -1.54 -2.59 11.58
CA THR A 328 -1.30 -1.84 12.82
C THR A 328 -1.49 -2.73 14.05
N ASP A 329 -2.57 -3.52 14.08
CA ASP A 329 -2.87 -4.43 15.18
C ASP A 329 -1.76 -5.50 15.33
N MET A 330 -1.26 -6.04 14.22
CA MET A 330 -0.13 -6.97 14.23
C MET A 330 1.16 -6.31 14.75
N LYS A 331 1.50 -5.12 14.27
CA LYS A 331 2.69 -4.39 14.72
C LYS A 331 2.67 -4.08 16.21
N ARG A 332 1.51 -3.65 16.73
CA ARG A 332 1.35 -3.34 18.15
C ARG A 332 1.41 -4.59 19.03
N ALA A 333 1.09 -5.77 18.48
CA ALA A 333 1.22 -7.03 19.20
C ALA A 333 2.68 -7.51 19.33
N GLU A 334 3.60 -7.03 18.49
CA GLU A 334 5.03 -7.39 18.54
C GLU A 334 5.83 -6.63 19.62
N GLY A 335 5.28 -5.54 20.17
CA GLY A 335 5.89 -4.71 21.21
C GLY A 335 6.62 -3.48 20.68
#